data_AF-A0A6A8Q6Z9-F1
#
_entry.id   AF-A0A6A8Q6Z9-F1
#
_cell.length_a   1.000
_cell.length_b   1.000
_cell.length_c   1.000
_cell.angle_alpha   90.00
_cell.angle_beta   90.00
_cell.angle_gamma   90.00
#
_symmetry.space_group_name_H-M   'P 1'
#
loop_
_entity.id
_entity.type
_entity.pdbx_description
1 polymer ?
#
loop_
_entity_poly.entity_id
_entity_poly.type
_entity_poly.pdbx_seq_one_letter_code
_entity_poly.pdbx_strand_id
1 'polypeptide(L)'
;MLFPKEIIEQTTHSLAVRHTIRSQVLYTLTICFMVGIFAMLPFIKVDVSVKSGGIIRSATERQVLKVPVTGIVSDYTIHENKTVQKGELLVAMEAEDVEQSIRYNQQKQEAIREYIWDLRSIKRRLVDDIAISLNTPLYRSEWLAFEQERTDLIAMVRNTESEYLRQKQLYEKDLVSSQVCNVGIKLYLKRNCYDFLPCHSYRPRTLPA
;
A
#
# COMPACT_ATOMS: atom_id res chain seq x y z
N MET A 1 -45.76 34.12 -118.78
CA MET A 1 -45.26 35.47 -118.47
C MET A 1 -44.03 35.31 -117.59
N LEU A 2 -42.85 35.38 -118.20
CA LEU A 2 -41.57 35.34 -117.49
C LEU A 2 -41.38 36.67 -116.79
N PHE A 3 -41.18 36.63 -115.47
CA PHE A 3 -40.71 37.78 -114.72
C PHE A 3 -39.17 37.89 -114.87
N PRO A 4 -38.65 39.12 -115.03
CA PRO A 4 -37.23 39.37 -115.26
C PRO A 4 -36.38 39.04 -114.03
N LYS A 5 -35.15 38.59 -114.28
CA LYS A 5 -34.16 38.12 -113.30
C LYS A 5 -33.80 39.18 -112.24
N GLU A 6 -33.96 40.48 -112.53
CA GLU A 6 -33.64 41.57 -111.60
C GLU A 6 -34.52 41.62 -110.33
N ILE A 7 -35.78 41.16 -110.37
CA ILE A 7 -36.70 41.32 -109.21
C ILE A 7 -36.44 40.27 -108.12
N ILE A 8 -35.80 39.15 -108.46
CA ILE A 8 -35.49 38.07 -107.53
C ILE A 8 -34.34 38.48 -106.58
N GLU A 9 -33.45 39.39 -107.00
CA GLU A 9 -32.30 39.80 -106.19
C GLU A 9 -32.67 40.75 -105.03
N GLN A 10 -33.81 41.45 -105.12
CA GLN A 10 -34.31 42.35 -104.06
C GLN A 10 -35.44 41.76 -103.21
N THR A 11 -35.55 40.43 -103.16
CA THR A 11 -36.47 39.76 -102.23
C THR A 11 -35.86 39.76 -100.83
N THR A 12 -36.64 40.15 -99.81
CA THR A 12 -36.27 40.21 -98.37
C THR A 12 -35.61 38.93 -97.82
N HIS A 13 -35.74 37.81 -98.54
CA HIS A 13 -35.08 36.54 -98.30
C HIS A 13 -33.55 36.58 -98.44
N SER A 14 -32.97 37.39 -99.35
CA SER A 14 -31.51 37.47 -99.54
C SER A 14 -30.82 38.30 -98.44
N LEU A 15 -31.51 39.32 -97.91
CA LEU A 15 -31.02 40.14 -96.80
C LEU A 15 -31.08 39.39 -95.46
N ALA A 16 -32.16 38.61 -95.23
CA ALA A 16 -32.28 37.76 -94.05
C ALA A 16 -31.16 36.72 -93.98
N VAL A 17 -30.90 35.98 -95.09
CA VAL A 17 -29.83 34.96 -95.14
C VAL A 17 -28.43 35.59 -95.02
N ARG A 18 -28.19 36.78 -95.57
CA ARG A 18 -26.86 37.42 -95.49
C ARG A 18 -26.58 38.03 -94.12
N HIS A 19 -27.60 38.54 -93.43
CA HIS A 19 -27.46 39.13 -92.09
C HIS A 19 -27.45 38.07 -90.98
N THR A 20 -28.11 36.93 -91.17
CA THR A 20 -28.07 35.81 -90.21
C THR A 20 -26.67 35.20 -90.14
N ILE A 21 -25.97 34.99 -91.25
CA ILE A 21 -24.66 34.30 -91.23
C ILE A 21 -23.58 35.11 -90.48
N ARG A 22 -23.48 36.44 -90.70
CA ARG A 22 -22.50 37.27 -89.97
C ARG A 22 -22.87 37.47 -88.50
N SER A 23 -24.16 37.61 -88.18
CA SER A 23 -24.62 37.73 -86.79
C SER A 23 -24.55 36.40 -86.03
N GLN A 24 -24.69 35.27 -86.71
CA GLN A 24 -24.64 33.93 -86.13
C GLN A 24 -23.21 33.54 -85.75
N VAL A 25 -22.18 34.01 -86.46
CA VAL A 25 -20.78 33.85 -86.03
C VAL A 25 -20.53 34.58 -84.71
N LEU A 26 -21.03 35.82 -84.56
CA LEU A 26 -20.90 36.58 -83.30
C LEU A 26 -21.63 35.89 -82.13
N TYR A 27 -22.85 35.38 -82.37
CA TYR A 27 -23.61 34.65 -81.36
C TYR A 27 -22.94 33.33 -80.95
N THR A 28 -22.42 32.58 -81.93
CA THR A 28 -21.71 31.32 -81.67
C THR A 28 -20.39 31.57 -80.94
N LEU A 29 -19.66 32.63 -81.30
CA LEU A 29 -18.42 33.03 -80.63
C LEU A 29 -18.66 33.42 -79.17
N THR A 30 -19.70 34.20 -78.88
CA THR A 30 -20.03 34.66 -77.52
C THR A 30 -20.48 33.52 -76.62
N ILE A 31 -21.29 32.58 -77.13
CA ILE A 31 -21.66 31.36 -76.39
C ILE A 31 -20.42 30.50 -76.13
N CYS A 32 -19.59 30.28 -77.16
CA CYS A 32 -18.37 29.48 -77.03
C CYS A 32 -17.41 30.09 -75.99
N PHE A 33 -17.29 31.42 -75.97
CA PHE A 33 -16.49 32.14 -74.98
C PHE A 33 -17.00 31.94 -73.55
N MET A 34 -18.32 32.04 -73.33
CA MET A 34 -18.89 31.80 -72.00
C MET A 34 -18.70 30.36 -71.54
N VAL A 35 -18.97 29.39 -72.42
CA VAL A 35 -18.74 27.97 -72.12
C VAL A 35 -17.25 27.71 -71.83
N GLY A 36 -16.34 28.36 -72.56
CA GLY A 36 -14.90 28.28 -72.33
C GLY A 36 -14.48 28.76 -70.94
N ILE A 37 -15.03 29.87 -70.46
CA ILE A 37 -14.75 30.38 -69.09
C ILE A 37 -15.22 29.39 -68.03
N PHE A 38 -16.44 28.85 -68.16
CA PHE A 38 -16.95 27.86 -67.21
C PHE A 38 -16.17 26.55 -67.23
N ALA A 39 -15.77 26.09 -68.42
CA ALA A 39 -14.95 24.89 -68.58
C ALA A 39 -13.52 25.06 -68.02
N MET A 40 -13.01 26.30 -68.00
CA MET A 40 -11.69 26.61 -67.47
C MET A 40 -11.67 26.77 -65.94
N LEU A 41 -12.81 27.07 -65.32
CA LEU A 41 -12.94 27.24 -63.87
C LEU A 41 -12.45 26.02 -63.04
N PRO A 42 -12.79 24.76 -63.34
CA PRO A 42 -12.32 23.60 -62.56
C PRO A 42 -10.82 23.31 -62.73
N PHE A 43 -10.13 23.94 -63.69
CA PHE A 43 -8.69 23.76 -63.88
C PHE A 43 -7.85 24.63 -62.94
N ILE A 44 -8.41 25.70 -62.39
CA ILE A 44 -7.70 26.58 -61.46
C ILE A 44 -7.82 26.00 -60.05
N LYS A 45 -6.74 25.36 -59.59
CA LYS A 45 -6.60 24.94 -58.20
C LYS A 45 -6.44 26.18 -57.33
N VAL A 46 -7.49 26.55 -56.62
CA VAL A 46 -7.43 27.61 -55.60
C VAL A 46 -7.01 26.95 -54.29
N ASP A 47 -5.84 27.32 -53.78
CA ASP A 47 -5.39 26.88 -52.46
C ASP A 47 -6.26 27.53 -51.38
N VAL A 48 -7.22 26.76 -50.85
CA VAL A 48 -8.07 27.20 -49.75
C VAL A 48 -7.29 27.03 -48.44
N SER A 49 -6.59 28.09 -48.03
CA SER A 49 -5.95 28.14 -46.71
C SER A 49 -7.00 28.41 -45.64
N VAL A 50 -7.52 27.34 -45.03
CA VAL A 50 -8.41 27.44 -43.87
C VAL A 50 -7.56 27.75 -42.64
N LYS A 51 -7.47 29.02 -42.27
CA LYS A 51 -6.90 29.45 -40.99
C LYS A 51 -7.86 29.06 -39.86
N SER A 52 -7.79 27.82 -39.41
CA SER A 52 -8.49 27.41 -38.18
C SER A 52 -7.70 27.94 -36.99
N GLY A 53 -8.30 28.82 -36.19
CA GLY A 53 -7.77 29.17 -34.88
C GLY A 53 -7.87 27.97 -33.94
N GLY A 54 -6.80 27.21 -33.81
CA GLY A 54 -6.72 26.11 -32.85
C GLY A 54 -6.44 26.64 -31.44
N ILE A 55 -7.18 26.15 -30.44
CA ILE A 55 -6.89 26.40 -29.02
C ILE A 55 -5.99 25.26 -28.53
N ILE A 56 -4.88 25.61 -27.89
CA ILE A 56 -4.01 24.64 -27.23
C ILE A 56 -4.77 24.09 -26.02
N ARG A 57 -5.17 22.81 -26.08
CA ARG A 57 -5.77 22.09 -24.95
C ARG A 57 -4.77 21.07 -24.44
N SER A 58 -4.62 21.01 -23.12
CA SER A 58 -3.84 19.95 -22.48
C SER A 58 -4.47 18.59 -22.83
N ALA A 59 -3.65 17.64 -23.28
CA ALA A 59 -4.08 16.28 -23.57
C ALA A 59 -4.52 15.52 -22.29
N THR A 60 -4.10 16.01 -21.12
CA THR A 60 -4.42 15.43 -19.80
C THR A 60 -5.20 16.44 -18.97
N GLU A 61 -6.17 15.93 -18.21
CA GLU A 61 -6.98 16.73 -17.29
C GLU A 61 -6.13 17.34 -16.17
N ARG A 62 -6.51 18.54 -15.74
CA ARG A 62 -5.84 19.25 -14.64
C ARG A 62 -6.05 18.48 -13.33
N GLN A 63 -4.97 17.95 -12.77
CA GLN A 63 -4.98 17.29 -11.47
C GLN A 63 -4.76 18.33 -10.36
N VAL A 64 -5.68 18.40 -9.39
CA VAL A 64 -5.51 19.23 -8.20
C VAL A 64 -4.75 18.42 -7.15
N LEU A 65 -3.57 18.91 -6.77
CA LEU A 65 -2.78 18.29 -5.71
C LEU A 65 -3.40 18.61 -4.36
N LYS A 66 -3.65 17.57 -3.57
CA LYS A 66 -4.16 17.66 -2.20
C LYS A 66 -3.14 17.04 -1.25
N VAL A 67 -2.88 17.74 -0.15
CA VAL A 67 -2.00 17.22 0.90
C VAL A 67 -2.80 16.24 1.77
N PRO A 68 -2.26 15.04 2.07
CA PRO A 68 -2.95 14.02 2.88
C PRO A 68 -2.94 14.32 4.40
N VAL A 69 -2.04 15.20 4.86
CA VAL A 69 -1.84 15.54 6.28
C VAL A 69 -2.02 17.03 6.49
N THR A 70 -2.49 17.41 7.68
CA THR A 70 -2.54 18.82 8.10
C THR A 70 -1.20 19.17 8.75
N GLY A 71 -0.63 20.32 8.40
CA GLY A 71 0.67 20.76 8.92
C GLY A 71 1.00 22.17 8.46
N ILE A 72 2.14 22.69 8.95
CA ILE A 72 2.66 24.00 8.60
C ILE A 72 3.58 23.85 7.39
N VAL A 73 3.44 24.71 6.38
CA VAL A 73 4.37 24.73 5.24
C VAL A 73 5.69 25.35 5.68
N SER A 74 6.77 24.57 5.58
CA SER A 74 8.13 24.99 5.95
C SER A 74 8.86 25.58 4.75
N ASP A 75 8.79 24.90 3.60
CA ASP A 75 9.44 25.33 2.36
C ASP A 75 8.58 25.00 1.13
N TYR A 76 8.75 25.77 0.05
CA TYR A 76 8.04 25.56 -1.21
C TYR A 76 8.92 25.88 -2.42
N THR A 77 8.93 24.97 -3.39
CA THR A 77 9.73 25.11 -4.62
C THR A 77 8.84 25.40 -5.84
N ILE A 78 7.54 25.61 -5.62
CA ILE A 78 6.55 25.83 -6.69
C ILE A 78 6.42 27.30 -7.04
N HIS A 79 6.26 27.57 -8.33
CA HIS A 79 5.88 28.86 -8.89
C HIS A 79 5.07 28.64 -10.17
N GLU A 80 4.37 29.67 -10.62
CA GLU A 80 3.51 29.58 -11.80
C GLU A 80 4.30 29.16 -13.06
N ASN A 81 3.68 28.32 -13.88
CA ASN A 81 4.24 27.78 -15.13
C ASN A 81 5.56 26.99 -14.96
N LYS A 82 5.92 26.57 -13.74
CA LYS A 82 7.05 25.68 -13.51
C LYS A 82 6.73 24.27 -14.05
N THR A 83 7.57 23.77 -14.94
CA THR A 83 7.55 22.36 -15.34
C THR A 83 8.11 21.50 -14.21
N VAL A 84 7.34 20.51 -13.76
CA VAL A 84 7.72 19.61 -12.66
C VAL A 84 7.78 18.16 -13.11
N GLN A 85 8.64 17.37 -12.49
CA GLN A 85 8.76 15.93 -12.77
C GLN A 85 8.06 15.09 -11.70
N LYS A 86 7.69 13.84 -12.05
CA LYS A 86 7.08 12.91 -11.10
C LYS A 86 8.05 12.61 -9.95
N GLY A 87 7.61 12.86 -8.72
CA GLY A 87 8.40 12.63 -7.51
C GLY A 87 9.27 13.83 -7.10
N GLU A 88 9.20 14.95 -7.80
CA GLU A 88 9.85 16.19 -7.38
C GLU A 88 9.20 16.75 -6.11
N LEU A 89 10.01 17.25 -5.19
CA LEU A 89 9.54 17.92 -3.97
C LEU A 89 8.95 19.28 -4.33
N LEU A 90 7.65 19.43 -4.10
CA LEU A 90 6.92 20.67 -4.36
C LEU A 90 6.82 21.54 -3.11
N VAL A 91 6.45 20.92 -1.98
CA VAL A 91 6.20 21.59 -0.70
C VAL A 91 6.72 20.70 0.41
N ALA A 92 7.53 21.27 1.30
CA ALA A 92 7.94 20.63 2.54
C ALA A 92 7.02 21.11 3.67
N MET A 93 6.52 20.17 4.48
CA MET A 93 5.58 20.47 5.56
C MET A 93 6.07 19.86 6.87
N GLU A 94 5.89 20.63 7.94
CA GLU A 94 6.12 20.20 9.30
C GLU A 94 4.77 19.84 9.93
N ALA A 95 4.61 18.56 10.25
CA ALA A 95 3.42 18.02 10.90
C ALA A 95 3.81 17.51 12.28
N GLU A 96 3.72 18.37 13.29
CA GLU A 96 4.14 18.08 14.66
C GLU A 96 3.42 16.85 15.23
N ASP A 97 2.11 16.73 15.01
CA ASP A 97 1.31 15.58 15.48
C ASP A 97 1.80 14.24 14.91
N VAL A 98 2.23 14.25 13.64
CA VAL A 98 2.75 13.06 12.96
C VAL A 98 4.11 12.69 13.56
N GLU A 99 4.99 13.67 13.75
CA GLU A 99 6.31 13.46 14.34
C GLU A 99 6.20 12.97 15.79
N GLN A 100 5.32 13.59 16.60
CA GLN A 100 5.05 13.14 17.97
C GLN A 100 4.53 11.69 17.99
N SER A 101 3.62 11.35 17.08
CA SER A 101 3.11 9.97 16.93
C SER A 101 4.20 8.98 16.55
N ILE A 102 5.12 9.35 15.64
CA ILE A 102 6.26 8.53 15.26
C ILE A 102 7.18 8.32 16.45
N ARG A 103 7.56 9.39 17.17
CA ARG A 103 8.44 9.30 18.34
C ARG A 103 7.84 8.46 19.46
N TYR A 104 6.55 8.64 19.75
CA TYR A 104 5.84 7.82 20.73
C TYR A 104 5.86 6.33 20.34
N ASN A 105 5.58 6.01 19.07
CA ASN A 105 5.60 4.64 18.60
C ASN A 105 7.01 4.03 18.63
N GLN A 106 8.05 4.79 18.31
CA GLN A 106 9.44 4.34 18.41
C GLN A 106 9.84 4.04 19.85
N GLN A 107 9.49 4.91 20.81
CA GLN A 107 9.73 4.69 22.24
C GLN A 107 9.01 3.43 22.73
N LYS A 108 7.75 3.26 22.32
CA LYS A 108 6.97 2.06 22.67
C LYS A 108 7.56 0.79 22.07
N GLN A 109 8.04 0.85 20.83
CA GLN A 109 8.73 -0.27 20.18
C GLN A 109 10.00 -0.65 20.93
N GLU A 110 10.79 0.34 21.37
CA GLU A 110 12.01 0.08 22.13
C GLU A 110 11.72 -0.58 23.47
N ALA A 111 10.76 -0.05 24.24
CA ALA A 111 10.35 -0.65 25.51
C ALA A 111 9.87 -2.10 25.33
N ILE A 112 9.09 -2.38 24.29
CA ILE A 112 8.64 -3.75 23.99
C ILE A 112 9.82 -4.65 23.61
N ARG A 113 10.82 -4.14 22.87
CA ARG A 113 12.02 -4.91 22.53
C ARG A 113 12.80 -5.30 23.77
N GLU A 114 12.94 -4.41 24.75
CA GLU A 114 13.57 -4.70 26.04
C GLU A 114 12.80 -5.79 26.80
N TYR A 115 11.47 -5.70 26.84
CA TYR A 115 10.62 -6.73 27.47
C TYR A 115 10.79 -8.10 26.81
N ILE A 116 10.82 -8.15 25.48
CA ILE A 116 11.01 -9.40 24.73
C ILE A 116 12.40 -9.97 25.00
N TRP A 117 13.42 -9.12 25.08
CA TRP A 117 14.79 -9.55 25.38
C TRP A 117 14.88 -10.18 26.78
N ASP A 118 14.27 -9.54 27.78
CA ASP A 118 14.20 -10.06 29.16
C ASP A 118 13.51 -11.42 29.23
N LEU A 119 12.31 -11.53 28.64
CA LEU A 119 11.56 -12.79 28.61
C LEU A 119 12.34 -13.92 27.92
N ARG A 120 13.10 -13.60 26.87
CA ARG A 120 13.96 -14.57 26.19
C ARG A 120 15.14 -14.99 27.06
N SER A 121 15.70 -14.07 27.85
CA SER A 121 16.76 -14.36 28.81
C SER A 121 16.26 -15.25 29.95
N ILE A 122 15.06 -14.97 30.50
CA ILE A 122 14.39 -15.83 31.50
C ILE A 122 14.16 -17.23 30.95
N LYS A 123 13.64 -17.34 29.73
CA LYS A 123 13.41 -18.64 29.08
C LYS A 123 14.70 -19.45 28.93
N ARG A 124 15.80 -18.81 28.49
CA ARG A 124 17.11 -19.48 28.36
C ARG A 124 17.65 -19.94 29.71
N ARG A 125 17.50 -19.14 30.76
CA ARG A 125 17.89 -19.52 32.13
C ARG A 125 17.18 -20.79 32.62
N LEU A 126 15.92 -21.00 32.21
CA LEU A 126 15.13 -22.16 32.61
C LEU A 126 15.51 -23.45 31.85
N VAL A 127 15.99 -23.33 30.60
CA VAL A 127 16.33 -24.49 29.76
C VAL A 127 17.80 -24.87 29.89
N ASP A 128 18.70 -23.88 29.82
CA ASP A 128 20.14 -24.10 29.66
C ASP A 128 20.96 -23.73 30.92
N ASP A 129 20.31 -23.30 32.01
CA ASP A 129 20.94 -22.88 33.28
C ASP A 129 21.96 -21.71 33.13
N ILE A 130 21.86 -20.92 32.07
CA ILE A 130 22.80 -19.82 31.74
C ILE A 130 22.52 -18.56 32.57
N ALA A 131 23.57 -17.83 32.97
CA ALA A 131 23.47 -16.55 33.68
C ALA A 131 22.49 -15.55 33.01
N ILE A 132 21.61 -14.97 33.83
CA ILE A 132 20.56 -14.06 33.38
C ILE A 132 20.98 -12.60 33.55
N SER A 133 20.72 -11.79 32.52
CA SER A 133 20.79 -10.33 32.59
C SER A 133 19.43 -9.79 32.20
N LEU A 134 18.91 -8.84 32.95
CA LEU A 134 17.58 -8.25 32.77
C LEU A 134 17.71 -6.73 32.69
N ASN A 135 17.19 -6.15 31.61
CA ASN A 135 17.25 -4.73 31.31
C ASN A 135 16.14 -3.96 32.03
N THR A 136 14.93 -4.53 32.06
CA THR A 136 13.75 -3.85 32.62
C THR A 136 13.70 -3.96 34.14
N PRO A 137 13.40 -2.86 34.86
CA PRO A 137 13.26 -2.88 36.33
C PRO A 137 12.13 -3.80 36.81
N LEU A 138 11.00 -3.84 36.09
CA LEU A 138 9.86 -4.72 36.39
C LEU A 138 10.31 -6.18 36.48
N TYR A 139 10.84 -6.74 35.38
CA TYR A 139 11.28 -8.14 35.35
C TYR A 139 12.43 -8.42 36.32
N ARG A 140 13.30 -7.44 36.59
CA ARG A 140 14.34 -7.60 37.61
C ARG A 140 13.75 -7.79 39.00
N SER A 141 12.73 -7.00 39.37
CA SER A 141 12.07 -7.13 40.67
C SER A 141 11.31 -8.45 40.81
N GLU A 142 10.57 -8.85 39.77
CA GLU A 142 9.84 -10.13 39.72
C GLU A 142 10.79 -11.33 39.80
N TRP A 143 11.92 -11.28 39.09
CA TRP A 143 12.93 -12.34 39.12
C TRP A 143 13.58 -12.50 40.49
N LEU A 144 13.88 -11.38 41.17
CA LEU A 144 14.43 -11.40 42.53
C LEU A 144 13.43 -12.00 43.52
N ALA A 145 12.15 -11.63 43.42
CA ALA A 145 11.10 -12.20 44.27
C ALA A 145 10.97 -13.72 44.06
N PHE A 146 10.99 -14.18 42.80
CA PHE A 146 10.97 -15.60 42.47
C PHE A 146 12.18 -16.36 43.03
N GLU A 147 13.38 -15.78 42.93
CA GLU A 147 14.60 -16.40 43.45
C GLU A 147 14.61 -16.51 44.98
N GLN A 148 14.05 -15.50 45.66
CA GLN A 148 13.86 -15.53 47.10
C GLN A 148 12.88 -16.65 47.50
N GLU A 149 11.70 -16.70 46.87
CA GLU A 149 10.69 -17.73 47.15
C GLU A 149 11.25 -19.15 46.92
N ARG A 150 12.00 -19.34 45.83
CA ARG A 150 12.68 -20.61 45.55
C ARG A 150 13.64 -20.99 46.68
N THR A 151 14.41 -20.02 47.18
CA THR A 151 15.39 -20.25 48.26
C THR A 151 14.68 -20.61 49.57
N ASP A 152 13.59 -19.91 49.90
CA ASP A 152 12.79 -20.15 51.10
C ASP A 152 12.15 -21.56 51.06
N LEU A 153 11.62 -21.96 49.91
CA LEU A 153 11.07 -23.30 49.71
C LEU A 153 12.15 -24.38 49.85
N ILE A 154 13.34 -24.18 49.26
CA ILE A 154 14.47 -25.13 49.41
C ILE A 154 14.87 -25.26 50.88
N ALA A 155 14.95 -24.14 51.61
CA ALA A 155 15.27 -24.14 53.03
C ALA A 155 14.21 -24.87 53.85
N MET A 156 12.92 -24.63 53.57
CA MET A 156 11.81 -25.33 54.23
C MET A 156 11.85 -26.83 53.99
N VAL A 157 12.11 -27.26 52.75
CA VAL A 157 12.24 -28.67 52.39
C VAL A 157 13.41 -29.31 53.14
N ARG A 158 14.57 -28.67 53.16
CA ARG A 158 15.77 -29.17 53.86
C ARG A 158 15.54 -29.30 55.36
N ASN A 159 14.90 -28.31 55.98
CA ASN A 159 14.56 -28.35 57.41
C ASN A 159 13.59 -29.49 57.72
N THR A 160 12.55 -29.66 56.90
CA THR A 160 11.56 -30.73 57.07
C THR A 160 12.20 -32.12 56.93
N GLU A 161 13.12 -32.28 55.98
CA GLU A 161 13.86 -33.52 55.78
C GLU A 161 14.77 -33.85 56.97
N SER A 162 15.48 -32.85 57.51
CA SER A 162 16.31 -33.04 58.70
C SER A 162 15.46 -33.41 59.93
N GLU A 163 14.32 -32.76 60.13
CA GLU A 163 13.37 -33.05 61.20
C GLU A 163 12.81 -34.47 61.09
N TYR A 164 12.44 -34.88 59.87
CA TYR A 164 11.97 -36.24 59.61
C TYR A 164 13.04 -37.29 59.92
N LEU A 165 14.28 -37.10 59.45
CA LEU A 165 15.39 -38.02 59.72
C LEU A 165 15.66 -38.14 61.22
N ARG A 166 15.60 -37.03 61.97
CA ARG A 166 15.74 -37.03 63.42
C ARG A 166 14.63 -37.82 64.10
N GLN A 167 13.37 -37.57 63.72
CA GLN A 167 12.22 -38.29 64.29
C GLN A 167 12.28 -39.79 64.00
N LYS A 168 12.72 -40.18 62.80
CA LYS A 168 12.94 -41.59 62.42
C LYS A 168 13.97 -42.26 63.33
N GLN A 169 15.12 -41.62 63.56
CA GLN A 169 16.16 -42.15 64.45
C GLN A 169 15.67 -42.31 65.90
N LEU A 170 14.84 -41.39 66.39
CA LEU A 170 14.27 -41.47 67.74
C LEU A 170 13.21 -42.58 67.85
N TYR A 171 12.42 -42.78 66.79
CA TYR A 171 11.46 -43.87 66.69
C TYR A 171 12.14 -45.24 66.68
N GLU A 172 13.22 -45.41 65.92
CA GLU A 172 14.01 -46.65 65.88
C GLU A 172 14.65 -47.00 67.23
N LYS A 173 14.78 -46.02 68.13
CA LYS A 173 15.26 -46.20 69.50
C LYS A 173 14.13 -46.38 70.53
N ASP A 174 12.89 -46.56 70.08
CA ASP A 174 11.67 -46.64 70.91
C ASP A 174 11.42 -45.42 71.82
N LEU A 175 12.03 -44.27 71.51
CA LEU A 175 11.90 -43.04 72.31
C LEU A 175 10.68 -42.19 71.92
N VAL A 176 9.99 -42.52 70.82
CA VAL A 176 8.85 -41.76 70.26
C VAL A 176 7.78 -42.72 69.74
N SER A 177 6.50 -42.35 69.90
CA SER A 177 5.35 -43.14 69.41
C SER A 177 5.24 -43.19 67.88
N SER A 178 4.74 -44.31 67.34
CA SER A 178 4.53 -44.54 65.90
C SER A 178 3.58 -43.54 65.25
N GLN A 179 2.68 -42.93 66.02
CA GLN A 179 1.75 -41.91 65.53
C GLN A 179 2.46 -40.62 65.10
N VAL A 180 3.51 -40.22 65.81
CA VAL A 180 4.31 -39.00 65.49
C VAL A 180 5.18 -39.25 64.25
N CYS A 181 5.74 -40.45 64.12
CA CYS A 181 6.53 -40.85 62.95
C CYS A 181 5.69 -40.91 61.65
N ASN A 182 4.45 -41.41 61.73
CA ASN A 182 3.54 -41.51 60.57
C ASN A 182 3.15 -40.15 59.95
N VAL A 183 3.11 -39.08 60.75
CA VAL A 183 2.85 -37.72 60.24
C VAL A 183 4.03 -37.21 59.40
N GLY A 184 5.27 -37.49 59.83
CA GLY A 184 6.48 -37.15 59.08
C GLY A 184 6.57 -37.88 57.73
N ILE A 185 6.20 -39.17 57.69
CA ILE A 185 6.18 -39.98 56.46
C ILE A 185 5.17 -39.42 55.43
N LYS A 186 3.99 -38.97 55.89
CA LYS A 186 2.94 -38.44 55.01
C LYS A 186 3.34 -37.11 54.36
N LEU A 187 4.08 -36.26 55.09
CA LEU A 187 4.65 -35.02 54.56
C LEU A 187 5.78 -35.29 53.55
N TYR A 188 6.63 -36.29 53.84
CA TYR A 188 7.73 -36.69 52.94
C TYR A 188 7.24 -37.36 51.65
N LEU A 189 6.24 -38.23 51.71
CA LEU A 189 5.65 -38.86 50.52
C LEU A 189 4.93 -37.86 49.61
N LYS A 190 4.35 -36.80 50.18
CA LYS A 190 3.76 -35.70 49.41
C LYS A 190 4.82 -35.00 48.54
N ARG A 191 6.10 -34.98 48.93
CA ARG A 191 7.25 -34.48 48.13
C ARG A 191 7.49 -35.32 46.88
N ASN A 192 7.61 -36.64 47.03
CA ASN A 192 7.93 -37.55 45.91
C ASN A 192 6.82 -37.68 44.85
N CYS A 193 5.57 -37.34 45.16
CA CYS A 193 4.50 -37.32 44.17
C CYS A 193 4.58 -36.12 43.20
N TYR A 194 5.29 -35.04 43.54
CA TYR A 194 5.46 -33.89 42.64
C TYR A 194 6.67 -34.02 41.69
N ASP A 195 7.55 -35.01 41.90
CA ASP A 195 8.78 -35.20 41.11
C ASP A 195 8.67 -36.26 39.98
N PHE A 196 7.49 -36.83 39.71
CA PHE A 196 7.27 -37.77 38.58
C PHE A 196 6.51 -37.11 37.41
N LEU A 197 7.24 -36.29 36.66
CA LEU A 197 7.08 -35.88 35.25
C LEU A 197 5.74 -35.35 34.68
N PRO A 198 5.83 -34.33 33.79
CA PRO A 198 4.80 -34.02 32.81
C PRO A 198 4.85 -35.05 31.66
N CYS A 199 3.80 -35.85 31.48
CA CYS A 199 3.63 -36.63 30.26
C CYS A 199 2.19 -36.52 29.73
N HIS A 200 2.08 -35.71 28.67
CA HIS A 200 1.05 -35.76 27.66
C HIS A 200 0.81 -37.20 27.18
N SER A 201 -0.45 -37.53 26.88
CA SER A 201 -0.96 -38.74 26.18
C SER A 201 -1.14 -40.03 27.00
N TYR A 202 -2.39 -40.28 27.41
CA TYR A 202 -2.90 -41.63 27.65
C TYR A 202 -4.03 -41.91 26.65
N ARG A 203 -3.74 -42.70 25.61
CA ARG A 203 -4.73 -43.33 24.73
C ARG A 203 -5.21 -44.61 25.43
N PRO A 204 -6.52 -44.90 25.51
CA PRO A 204 -6.98 -46.19 26.02
C PRO A 204 -6.71 -47.30 24.99
N ARG A 205 -5.95 -48.34 25.38
CA ARG A 205 -5.86 -49.59 24.63
C ARG A 205 -6.85 -50.59 25.23
N THR A 206 -7.72 -51.07 24.36
CA THR A 206 -8.73 -52.12 24.53
C THR A 206 -8.15 -53.45 25.05
N LEU A 207 -8.89 -54.11 25.94
CA LEU A 207 -8.70 -55.52 26.30
C LEU A 207 -9.05 -56.44 25.11
N PRO A 208 -8.30 -57.53 24.85
CA PRO A 208 -8.77 -58.61 23.99
C PRO A 208 -9.38 -59.77 24.79
N ALA A 209 -10.52 -60.24 24.25
CA ALA A 209 -11.22 -61.54 24.37
C ALA A 209 -11.39 -62.17 25.76
#